data_AF-A0A7Z9AWK9-F1
#
_entry.id   AF-A0A7Z9AWK9-F1
#
_cell.length_a   1.000
_cell.length_b   1.000
_cell.length_c   1.000
_cell.angle_alpha   90.00
_cell.angle_beta   90.00
_cell.angle_gamma   90.00
#
_symmetry.space_group_name_H-M   'P 1'
#
loop_
_entity.id
_entity.type
_entity.pdbx_description
1 polymer ?
#
loop_
_entity_poly.entity_id
_entity_poly.type
_entity_poly.pdbx_seq_one_letter_code
_entity_poly.pdbx_strand_id
1 'polypeptide(L)' 'MEQKILDWLETKHKKQVSVTELISDWEMSDREKKEFLGSMKHFQTIKLAYVYRDNQVHSYLVVE' A
#
# COMPACT_ATOMS: atom_id res chain seq x y z
N MET A 1 4.86 2.91 9.78
CA MET A 1 4.61 2.53 8.38
C MET A 1 3.27 3.04 7.90
N GLU A 2 2.16 2.66 8.55
CA GLU A 2 0.81 3.12 8.20
C GLU A 2 0.71 4.65 8.11
N GLN A 3 1.17 5.39 9.13
CA GLN A 3 1.16 6.86 9.10
C GLN A 3 1.91 7.44 7.89
N LYS A 4 3.07 6.88 7.53
CA LYS A 4 3.84 7.31 6.36
C LYS A 4 3.04 7.15 5.05
N ILE A 5 2.21 6.11 4.97
CA ILE A 5 1.34 5.86 3.81
C ILE A 5 0.17 6.86 3.81
N LEU A 6 -0.42 7.14 4.97
CA LEU A 6 -1.48 8.15 5.11
C LEU A 6 -0.99 9.53 4.68
N ASP A 7 0.17 9.97 5.19
CA ASP A 7 0.76 11.26 4.83
C ASP A 7 1.04 11.33 3.32
N TRP A 8 1.59 10.24 2.74
CA TRP A 8 1.83 10.17 1.30
C TRP A 8 0.53 10.28 0.49
N LEU A 9 -0.52 9.56 0.88
CA LEU A 9 -1.82 9.62 0.24
C LEU A 9 -2.45 11.01 0.31
N GLU A 10 -2.33 11.68 1.46
CA GLU A 10 -2.80 13.06 1.66
C GLU A 10 -2.08 14.03 0.71
N THR A 11 -0.74 13.97 0.63
CA THR A 11 0.04 14.82 -0.29
C THR A 11 -0.29 14.60 -1.76
N LYS A 12 -0.78 13.41 -2.12
CA LYS A 12 -1.19 13.06 -3.49
C LYS A 12 -2.68 13.27 -3.75
N HIS A 13 -3.45 13.72 -2.76
CA HIS A 13 -4.92 13.78 -2.81
C HIS A 13 -5.57 12.45 -3.25
N LYS A 14 -5.00 11.32 -2.82
CA LYS A 14 -5.48 9.97 -3.13
C LYS A 14 -6.11 9.35 -1.88
N LYS A 15 -7.13 8.51 -2.07
CA LYS A 15 -7.72 7.66 -0.99
C LYS A 15 -7.25 6.20 -1.05
N GLN A 16 -6.53 5.83 -2.10
CA GLN A 16 -6.01 4.49 -2.29
C GLN A 16 -4.70 4.53 -3.08
N VAL A 17 -3.91 3.46 -2.95
CA VAL A 17 -2.66 3.27 -3.69
C VAL A 17 -2.41 1.79 -3.92
N SER A 18 -1.84 1.44 -5.07
CA SER A 18 -1.44 0.05 -5.31
C SER A 18 -0.26 -0.32 -4.41
N VAL A 19 -0.25 -1.53 -3.87
CA VAL A 19 0.90 -2.07 -3.13
C VAL A 19 2.16 -2.09 -4.00
N THR A 20 2.02 -2.41 -5.29
CA THR A 20 3.16 -2.43 -6.22
C THR A 20 3.64 -1.02 -6.58
N GLU A 21 2.73 -0.05 -6.70
CA GLU A 21 3.05 1.37 -6.89
C GLU A 21 3.88 1.88 -5.71
N LEU A 22 3.45 1.61 -4.48
CA LEU A 22 4.18 1.99 -3.27
C LEU A 22 5.59 1.40 -3.19
N ILE A 23 5.74 0.10 -3.48
CA ILE A 23 7.05 -0.56 -3.47
C ILE A 23 7.99 0.07 -4.50
N SER A 24 7.46 0.39 -5.69
CA SER A 24 8.22 0.99 -6.78
C SER A 24 8.60 2.45 -6.47
N ASP A 25 7.62 3.27 -6.08
CA ASP A 25 7.80 4.71 -5.83
C ASP A 25 8.75 4.99 -4.66
N TRP A 26 8.82 4.09 -3.69
CA TRP A 26 9.71 4.23 -2.54
C TRP A 26 11.04 3.50 -2.70
N GLU A 27 11.28 2.90 -3.88
CA GLU A 27 12.52 2.16 -4.20
C GLU A 27 12.92 1.18 -3.09
N MET A 28 11.92 0.47 -2.53
CA MET A 28 12.14 -0.36 -1.34
C MET A 28 13.13 -1.49 -1.64
N SER A 29 14.13 -1.65 -0.77
CA SER A 29 14.96 -2.85 -0.74
C SER A 29 14.15 -4.10 -0.39
N ASP A 30 14.69 -5.29 -0.66
CA ASP A 30 14.02 -6.56 -0.29
C ASP A 30 13.71 -6.65 1.21
N ARG A 31 14.55 -6.07 2.07
CA ARG A 31 14.32 -6.00 3.52
C ARG A 31 13.11 -5.11 3.82
N GLU A 32 13.09 -3.90 3.29
CA GLU A 32 11.99 -2.94 3.49
C GLU A 32 10.67 -3.46 2.93
N LYS A 33 10.71 -4.15 1.79
CA LYS A 33 9.54 -4.80 1.20
C LYS A 33 8.94 -5.84 2.14
N LYS A 34 9.77 -6.69 2.77
CA LYS A 34 9.29 -7.70 3.75
C LYS A 34 8.71 -7.04 4.99
N GLU A 35 9.36 -5.99 5.50
CA GLU A 35 8.89 -5.22 6.65
C GLU A 35 7.55 -4.53 6.34
N PHE A 36 7.44 -3.90 5.18
CA PHE A 36 6.22 -3.27 4.69
C PHE A 36 5.07 -4.27 4.59
N LEU A 37 5.25 -5.36 3.83
CA LEU A 37 4.21 -6.39 3.66
C LEU A 37 3.81 -7.03 4.99
N GLY A 38 4.78 -7.26 5.89
CA GLY A 38 4.52 -7.78 7.23
C GLY A 38 3.76 -6.82 8.13
N SER A 39 3.96 -5.50 7.97
CA SER A 39 3.29 -4.47 8.76
C SER A 39 1.82 -4.28 8.40
N MET A 40 1.42 -4.58 7.15
CA MET A 40 0.06 -4.37 6.65
C MET A 40 -1.02 -5.08 7.46
N LYS A 41 -0.70 -6.23 8.09
CA LYS A 41 -1.65 -6.97 8.95
C LYS A 41 -2.00 -6.26 10.27
N HIS A 42 -1.24 -5.21 10.61
CA HIS A 42 -1.42 -4.42 11.82
C HIS A 42 -2.02 -3.04 11.56
N PHE A 43 -2.35 -2.72 10.30
CA PHE A 43 -2.94 -1.45 9.93
C PHE A 43 -4.36 -1.35 10.47
N GLN A 44 -4.70 -0.19 11.05
CA GLN A 44 -6.00 0.06 11.68
C GLN A 44 -6.92 0.89 10.79
N THR A 45 -6.36 1.88 10.09
CA THR A 45 -7.07 2.85 9.24
C THR A 45 -7.05 2.43 7.79
N ILE A 46 -5.97 1.75 7.36
CA ILE A 46 -5.80 1.29 5.99
C ILE A 46 -6.25 -0.16 5.85
N LYS A 47 -7.15 -0.43 4.91
CA LYS A 47 -7.55 -1.79 4.52
C LYS A 47 -6.83 -2.25 3.27
N LEU A 48 -6.61 -3.57 3.19
CA LEU A 48 -6.15 -4.24 2.00
C LEU A 48 -7.36 -4.67 1.16
N ALA A 49 -7.44 -4.17 -0.07
CA ALA A 49 -8.45 -4.55 -1.06
C ALA A 49 -7.79 -5.29 -2.23
N TYR A 50 -8.52 -6.22 -2.82
CA TYR A 50 -8.08 -6.97 -4.00
C TYR A 50 -9.00 -6.67 -5.17
N VAL A 51 -8.41 -6.34 -6.32
CA VAL A 51 -9.13 -6.03 -7.55
C VAL A 51 -8.66 -6.99 -8.64
N TYR A 52 -9.59 -7.70 -9.26
CA TYR A 52 -9.31 -8.60 -10.36
C TYR A 52 -9.46 -7.85 -11.70
N ARG A 53 -8.37 -7.72 -12.46
CA ARG A 53 -8.33 -7.09 -13.79
C ARG A 53 -7.34 -7.82 -14.67
N ASP A 54 -7.64 -7.94 -15.96
CA ASP A 54 -6.75 -8.54 -16.97
C ASP A 54 -6.23 -9.94 -16.58
N ASN A 55 -7.09 -10.76 -15.99
CA ASN A 55 -6.77 -12.10 -15.49
C ASN A 55 -5.69 -12.11 -14.37
N GLN A 56 -5.49 -10.97 -13.69
CA GLN A 56 -4.54 -10.78 -12.59
C GLN A 56 -5.24 -10.20 -11.36
N VAL A 57 -4.70 -10.53 -10.18
CA VAL A 57 -5.13 -9.94 -8.90
C VAL A 57 -4.19 -8.80 -8.54
N HIS A 58 -4.75 -7.63 -8.33
CA HIS A 58 -4.04 -6.43 -7.88
C HIS A 58 -4.41 -6.12 -6.43
N SER A 59 -3.40 -5.78 -5.63
CA SER A 59 -3.56 -5.44 -4.21
C SER A 59 -3.49 -3.93 -4.02
N TYR A 60 -4.46 -3.36 -3.33
CA TYR A 60 -4.56 -1.94 -3.03
C TYR A 60 -4.67 -1.69 -1.52
N LEU A 61 -4.03 -0.62 -1.07
CA LEU A 61 -4.24 -0.04 0.26
C LEU A 61 -5.28 1.07 0.14
N VAL A 62 -6.37 0.98 0.90
CA VAL A 62 -7.52 1.90 0.85
C VAL A 62 -7.75 2.49 2.23
N VAL A 63 -7.89 3.82 2.29
CA VAL A 63 -8.26 4.53 3.53
C VAL A 63 -9.78 4.47 3.68
N GLU A 64 -10.26 3.93 4.81
CA GLU A 64 -11.68 3.96 5.18
C GLU A 64 -12.16 5.36 5.57
#